data_AF-A0A4R3KK54-F1
#
_entry.id   AF-A0A4R3KK54-F1
#
_cell.length_a   1.000
_cell.length_b   1.000
_cell.length_c   1.000
_cell.angle_alpha   90.00
_cell.angle_beta   90.00
_cell.angle_gamma   90.00
#
_symmetry.space_group_name_H-M   'P 1'
#
loop_
_entity.id
_entity.type
_entity.pdbx_description
1 polymer ?
#
loop_
_entity_poly.entity_id
_entity_poly.type
_entity_poly.pdbx_seq_one_letter_code
_entity_poly.pdbx_strand_id
1 'polypeptide(L)'
;MKNMIKPYIAFVQSNILFVADHSLSKIFENVFPKKSEMLSLNLPTLWELRKNEKDVEELFLHLEWPEPIGLISLVFYGEQVQLLRENQEIHSLGILHEFDIQTGDTKQALFITGIREGLDFVFD
;
A
#
# COMPACT_ATOMS: atom_id res chain seq x y z
N MET A 1 -14.71 -5.45 8.70
CA MET A 1 -14.67 -6.04 7.34
C MET A 1 -13.19 -6.16 6.94
N LYS A 2 -12.73 -7.24 6.27
CA LYS A 2 -11.32 -7.37 5.85
C LYS A 2 -11.23 -7.17 4.34
N ASN A 3 -10.54 -6.13 3.91
CA ASN A 3 -10.34 -5.81 2.49
C ASN A 3 -8.95 -6.26 2.04
N MET A 4 -8.85 -7.32 1.23
CA MET A 4 -7.58 -7.76 0.64
C MET A 4 -7.49 -7.22 -0.78
N ILE A 5 -6.46 -6.42 -1.06
CA ILE A 5 -6.30 -5.72 -2.32
C ILE A 5 -4.94 -6.04 -2.90
N LYS A 6 -4.91 -6.41 -4.17
CA LYS A 6 -3.68 -6.64 -4.94
C LYS A 6 -3.46 -5.44 -5.87
N PRO A 7 -2.55 -4.51 -5.55
CA PRO A 7 -2.32 -3.35 -6.40
C PRO A 7 -1.87 -3.74 -7.80
N TYR A 8 -2.46 -3.13 -8.83
CA TYR A 8 -2.00 -3.32 -10.21
C TYR A 8 -0.74 -2.50 -10.51
N ILE A 9 -0.46 -1.46 -9.72
CA ILE A 9 0.80 -0.72 -9.70
C ILE A 9 1.43 -0.79 -8.31
N ALA A 10 2.72 -1.07 -8.27
CA ALA A 10 3.57 -0.89 -7.10
C ALA A 10 4.97 -0.45 -7.58
N PHE A 11 5.48 0.68 -7.10
CA PHE A 11 6.84 1.14 -7.38
C PHE A 11 7.41 1.92 -6.19
N VAL A 12 8.74 2.03 -6.12
CA VAL A 12 9.42 2.79 -5.06
C VAL A 12 10.05 4.04 -5.66
N GLN A 13 9.83 5.19 -5.02
CA GLN A 13 10.51 6.45 -5.35
C GLN A 13 10.78 7.23 -4.06
N SER A 14 12.03 7.67 -3.87
CA SER A 14 12.44 8.47 -2.70
C SER A 14 11.99 7.88 -1.35
N ASN A 15 12.18 6.56 -1.18
CA ASN A 15 11.79 5.81 0.03
C ASN A 15 10.28 5.75 0.29
N ILE A 16 9.46 6.00 -0.74
CA ILE A 16 8.01 5.88 -0.71
C ILE A 16 7.59 4.73 -1.63
N LEU A 17 6.83 3.78 -1.09
CA LEU A 17 6.14 2.76 -1.87
C LEU A 17 4.85 3.36 -2.41
N PHE A 18 4.78 3.60 -3.71
CA PHE A 18 3.56 4.03 -4.37
C PHE A 18 2.75 2.83 -4.84
N VAL A 19 1.44 2.84 -4.58
CA VAL A 19 0.51 1.81 -5.02
C VAL A 19 -0.75 2.42 -5.64
N ALA A 20 -1.33 1.72 -6.60
CA ALA A 20 -2.63 2.08 -7.16
C ALA A 20 -3.52 0.83 -7.32
N ASP A 21 -4.80 0.98 -6.97
CA ASP A 21 -5.86 0.04 -7.29
C ASP A 21 -7.22 0.74 -7.38
N HIS A 22 -8.11 0.23 -8.24
CA HIS A 22 -9.47 0.76 -8.35
C HIS A 22 -10.28 0.57 -7.05
N SER A 23 -10.04 -0.51 -6.31
CA SER A 23 -10.71 -0.80 -5.05
C SER A 23 -10.22 0.13 -3.93
N LEU A 24 -8.92 0.44 -3.90
CA LEU A 24 -8.38 1.47 -2.99
C LEU A 24 -9.03 2.82 -3.27
N SER A 25 -9.14 3.18 -4.55
CA SER A 25 -9.77 4.45 -4.93
C SER A 25 -11.19 4.57 -4.36
N LYS A 26 -12.03 3.53 -4.53
CA LYS A 26 -13.40 3.49 -4.01
C LYS A 26 -13.47 3.57 -2.48
N ILE A 27 -12.55 2.91 -1.77
CA ILE A 27 -12.50 2.98 -0.30
C ILE A 27 -12.23 4.42 0.15
N PHE A 28 -11.32 5.11 -0.54
CA PHE A 28 -10.87 6.44 -0.14
C PHE A 28 -11.70 7.60 -0.72
N GLU A 29 -12.62 7.37 -1.65
CA GLU A 29 -13.55 8.41 -2.16
C GLU A 29 -14.26 9.18 -1.03
N ASN A 30 -14.60 8.50 0.06
CA ASN A 30 -15.28 9.10 1.22
C ASN A 30 -14.32 9.58 2.33
N VAL A 31 -13.03 9.30 2.17
CA VAL A 31 -11.96 9.70 3.09
C VAL A 31 -11.39 11.06 2.71
N PHE A 32 -11.20 11.30 1.40
CA PHE A 32 -10.64 12.56 0.95
C PHE A 32 -11.65 13.70 1.13
N PRO A 33 -11.27 14.82 1.77
CA PRO A 33 -12.00 16.06 1.61
C PRO A 33 -12.09 16.38 0.11
N LYS A 34 -13.27 16.82 -0.37
CA LYS A 34 -13.54 17.16 -1.80
C LYS A 34 -12.56 18.14 -2.46
N LYS A 35 -11.59 18.68 -1.72
CA LYS A 35 -10.61 19.69 -2.17
C LYS A 35 -9.15 19.37 -1.82
N SER A 36 -8.84 18.27 -1.15
CA SER A 36 -7.45 17.96 -0.78
C SER A 36 -6.80 17.11 -1.86
N GLU A 37 -5.75 17.62 -2.51
CA GLU A 37 -4.94 16.86 -3.48
C GLU A 37 -4.01 15.85 -2.76
N MET A 38 -3.59 16.17 -1.54
CA MET A 38 -2.72 15.30 -0.74
C MET A 38 -3.20 15.23 0.71
N LEU A 39 -3.22 14.02 1.25
CA LEU A 39 -3.49 13.74 2.66
C LEU A 39 -2.35 12.91 3.24
N SER A 40 -1.95 13.16 4.47
CA SER A 40 -0.98 12.33 5.19
C SER A 40 -1.59 11.85 6.49
N LEU A 41 -1.47 10.56 6.77
CA LEU A 41 -1.99 9.88 7.95
C LEU A 41 -0.89 9.04 8.60
N ASN A 42 -1.01 8.86 9.91
CA ASN A 42 -0.28 7.85 10.65
C ASN A 42 -1.28 6.77 11.09
N LEU A 43 -1.08 5.54 10.62
CA LEU A 43 -1.98 4.41 10.88
C LEU A 43 -1.15 3.25 11.41
N PRO A 44 -1.70 2.41 12.31
CA PRO A 44 -1.05 1.16 12.67
C PRO A 44 -0.86 0.30 11.43
N THR A 45 0.38 -0.14 11.21
CA THR A 45 0.75 -1.00 10.09
C THR A 45 1.47 -2.26 10.55
N LEU A 46 1.32 -3.35 9.79
CA LEU A 46 2.03 -4.60 10.03
C LEU A 46 2.42 -5.24 8.70
N TRP A 47 3.68 -5.65 8.58
CA TRP A 47 4.12 -6.51 7.49
C TRP A 47 4.00 -7.98 7.88
N GLU A 48 3.61 -8.81 6.92
CA GLU A 48 3.53 -10.27 7.08
C GLU A 48 3.98 -10.96 5.79
N LEU A 49 4.91 -11.92 5.88
CA LEU A 49 5.27 -12.80 4.77
C LEU A 49 4.65 -14.17 4.97
N ARG A 50 4.01 -14.69 3.92
CA ARG A 50 3.48 -16.05 3.88
C ARG A 50 3.98 -16.75 2.64
N LYS A 51 3.94 -18.08 2.70
CA LYS A 51 4.05 -18.94 1.52
C LYS A 51 2.68 -19.57 1.27
N ASN A 52 2.20 -19.49 0.04
CA ASN A 52 0.96 -20.17 -0.33
C ASN A 52 1.18 -21.67 -0.58
N GLU A 53 0.11 -22.38 -0.93
CA GLU A 53 0.12 -23.83 -1.17
C GLU A 53 1.10 -24.28 -2.27
N LYS A 54 1.56 -23.36 -3.12
CA LYS A 54 2.53 -23.61 -4.20
C LYS A 54 3.95 -23.16 -3.83
N ASP A 55 4.21 -22.90 -2.55
CA ASP A 55 5.49 -22.38 -2.03
C ASP A 55 5.90 -21.02 -2.65
N VAL A 56 4.91 -20.24 -3.10
CA VAL A 56 5.14 -18.88 -3.62
C VAL A 56 5.00 -17.89 -2.47
N GLU A 57 6.00 -17.01 -2.34
CA GLU A 57 6.01 -15.93 -1.36
C GLU A 57 4.92 -14.89 -1.67
N GLU A 58 4.18 -14.54 -0.63
CA GLU A 58 3.15 -13.50 -0.60
C GLU A 58 3.48 -12.54 0.54
N LEU A 59 3.71 -11.28 0.21
CA LEU A 59 3.97 -10.24 1.21
C LEU A 59 2.73 -9.40 1.41
N PHE A 60 2.38 -9.15 2.66
CA PHE A 60 1.21 -8.38 3.05
C PHE A 60 1.64 -7.13 3.79
N LEU A 61 1.04 -5.99 3.44
CA LEU A 61 1.03 -4.79 4.27
C LEU A 61 -0.39 -4.56 4.80
N HIS A 62 -0.55 -4.77 6.10
CA HIS A 62 -1.79 -4.52 6.81
C HIS A 62 -1.85 -3.08 7.28
N LEU A 63 -3.00 -2.44 7.07
CA LEU A 63 -3.30 -1.06 7.44
C LEU A 63 -4.59 -1.07 8.28
N GLU A 64 -4.49 -0.76 9.56
CA GLU A 64 -5.65 -0.70 10.45
C GLU A 64 -6.28 0.69 10.38
N TRP A 65 -7.46 0.78 9.76
CA TRP A 65 -8.23 2.02 9.73
C TRP A 65 -9.28 2.09 10.84
N PRO A 66 -9.63 3.30 11.29
CA PRO A 66 -10.84 3.50 12.08
C PRO A 66 -12.09 2.99 11.34
N GLU A 67 -13.08 2.52 12.12
CA GLU A 67 -14.39 2.16 11.60
C GLU A 67 -15.04 3.36 10.86
N PRO A 68 -15.78 3.13 9.77
CA PRO A 68 -16.27 1.83 9.28
C PRO A 68 -15.33 1.09 8.30
N ILE A 69 -14.12 1.62 8.04
CA ILE A 69 -13.23 1.05 7.02
C ILE A 69 -12.58 -0.24 7.52
N GLY A 70 -12.04 -0.21 8.74
CA GLY A 70 -11.38 -1.36 9.36
C GLY A 70 -10.13 -1.82 8.62
N LEU A 71 -9.78 -3.10 8.76
CA LEU A 71 -8.53 -3.64 8.22
C LEU A 71 -8.49 -3.67 6.68
N ILE A 72 -7.49 -3.00 6.11
CA ILE A 72 -7.07 -3.12 4.71
C ILE A 72 -5.76 -3.92 4.66
N SER A 73 -5.61 -4.82 3.70
CA SER A 73 -4.38 -5.58 3.48
C SER A 73 -3.99 -5.46 2.01
N LEU A 74 -2.84 -4.83 1.74
CA LEU A 74 -2.22 -4.85 0.43
C LEU A 74 -1.43 -6.14 0.26
N VAL A 75 -1.58 -6.80 -0.88
CA VAL A 75 -0.96 -8.10 -1.15
C VAL A 75 -0.04 -7.99 -2.36
N PHE A 76 1.23 -8.35 -2.16
CA PHE A 76 2.29 -8.28 -3.15
C PHE A 76 2.78 -9.69 -3.50
N TYR A 77 3.11 -9.88 -4.78
CA TYR A 77 3.51 -11.17 -5.34
C TYR A 77 4.68 -11.03 -6.33
N GLY A 78 5.48 -12.08 -6.47
CA GLY A 78 6.47 -12.20 -7.54
C GLY A 78 7.41 -11.00 -7.61
N GLU A 79 7.43 -10.31 -8.75
CA GLU A 79 8.29 -9.13 -8.97
C GLU A 79 8.07 -8.00 -7.95
N GLN A 80 6.85 -7.83 -7.42
CA GLN A 80 6.59 -6.82 -6.39
C GLN A 80 7.22 -7.21 -5.04
N VAL A 81 7.26 -8.50 -4.70
CA VAL A 81 7.96 -8.97 -3.49
C VAL A 81 9.46 -8.75 -3.65
N GLN A 82 10.01 -9.06 -4.83
CA GLN A 82 11.42 -8.82 -5.13
C GLN A 82 11.78 -7.32 -5.06
N LEU A 83 10.95 -6.45 -5.64
CA LEU A 83 11.09 -5.00 -5.53
C LEU A 83 11.17 -4.55 -4.06
N LEU A 84 10.26 -5.03 -3.22
CA LEU A 84 10.22 -4.66 -1.80
C LEU A 84 11.41 -5.20 -1.02
N ARG A 85 11.88 -6.41 -1.35
CA ARG A 85 13.07 -7.01 -0.77
C ARG A 85 14.34 -6.22 -1.07
N GLU A 86 14.43 -5.66 -2.28
CA GLU A 86 15.56 -4.82 -2.72
C GLU A 86 15.51 -3.39 -2.15
N ASN A 87 14.35 -2.96 -1.62
CA ASN A 87 14.10 -1.60 -1.15
C ASN A 87 13.65 -1.59 0.33
N GLN A 88 14.51 -1.99 1.24
CA GLN A 88 14.18 -2.05 2.68
C GLN A 88 14.09 -0.66 3.35
N GLU A 89 14.53 0.40 2.69
CA GLU A 89 14.46 1.78 3.20
C GLU A 89 13.09 2.46 3.00
N ILE A 90 12.03 1.71 2.69
CA ILE A 90 10.69 2.29 2.51
C ILE A 90 10.15 2.79 3.85
N HIS A 91 9.85 4.09 3.93
CA HIS A 91 9.33 4.74 5.14
C HIS A 91 7.86 5.12 5.06
N SER A 92 7.33 5.28 3.84
CA SER A 92 5.95 5.72 3.62
C SER A 92 5.30 4.96 2.48
N LEU A 93 3.98 4.77 2.57
CA LEU A 93 3.12 4.28 1.50
C LEU A 93 2.41 5.47 0.86
N GLY A 94 2.55 5.66 -0.44
CA GLY A 94 1.72 6.57 -1.24
C GLY A 94 0.62 5.79 -1.96
N ILE A 95 -0.64 6.00 -1.60
CA ILE A 95 -1.79 5.44 -2.31
C ILE A 95 -2.27 6.47 -3.33
N LEU A 96 -2.17 6.11 -4.60
CA LEU A 96 -2.59 6.93 -5.74
C LEU A 96 -4.08 6.73 -6.01
N HIS A 97 -4.86 7.80 -5.87
CA HIS A 97 -6.29 7.82 -6.13
C HIS A 97 -6.57 8.29 -7.55
N GLU A 98 -7.42 7.55 -8.27
CA GLU A 98 -7.72 7.79 -9.69
C GLU A 98 -6.44 7.92 -10.54
N PHE A 99 -5.52 6.96 -10.40
CA PHE A 99 -4.29 6.92 -11.18
C PHE A 99 -4.54 6.50 -12.64
N ASP A 100 -4.12 7.32 -13.59
CA ASP A 100 -4.13 7.02 -15.02
C ASP A 100 -2.76 6.46 -15.44
N ILE A 101 -2.74 5.18 -15.80
CA ILE A 101 -1.51 4.48 -16.20
C ILE A 101 -0.93 4.99 -17.53
N GLN A 102 -1.75 5.57 -18.40
CA GLN A 102 -1.32 6.03 -19.72
C GLN A 102 -0.61 7.39 -19.62
N THR A 103 -1.10 8.28 -18.75
CA THR A 103 -0.52 9.61 -18.57
C THR A 103 0.47 9.67 -17.40
N GLY A 104 0.36 8.75 -16.44
CA GLY A 104 1.11 8.79 -15.18
C GLY A 104 0.53 9.77 -14.17
N ASP A 105 -0.66 10.32 -14.43
CA ASP A 105 -1.29 11.30 -13.56
C ASP A 105 -2.09 10.64 -12.43
N THR A 106 -2.16 11.32 -11.29
CA THR A 106 -3.07 10.98 -10.19
C THR A 106 -3.83 12.22 -9.78
N LYS A 107 -5.11 12.08 -9.43
CA LYS A 107 -5.88 13.22 -8.93
C LYS A 107 -5.55 13.55 -7.48
N GLN A 108 -5.34 12.51 -6.67
CA GLN A 108 -5.08 12.67 -5.24
C GLN A 108 -4.13 11.59 -4.75
N ALA A 109 -3.35 11.90 -3.72
CA ALA A 109 -2.50 10.93 -3.06
C ALA A 109 -2.73 10.92 -1.54
N LEU A 110 -2.83 9.72 -0.98
CA LEU A 110 -2.82 9.50 0.46
C LEU A 110 -1.46 8.93 0.86
N PHE A 111 -0.79 9.55 1.82
CA PHE A 111 0.45 9.07 2.39
C PHE A 111 0.20 8.46 3.76
N ILE A 112 0.67 7.23 3.96
CA ILE A 112 0.75 6.58 5.27
C ILE A 112 2.22 6.52 5.65
N THR A 113 2.58 7.21 6.74
CA THR A 113 3.97 7.25 7.23
C THR A 113 4.24 6.12 8.22
N GLY A 114 5.51 5.78 8.42
CA GLY A 114 5.91 4.83 9.47
C GLY A 114 5.76 3.37 9.06
N ILE A 115 5.55 3.10 7.76
CA ILE A 115 5.36 1.73 7.28
C ILE A 115 6.65 0.90 7.29
N ARG A 116 7.81 1.46 7.65
CA ARG A 116 9.05 0.69 7.69
C ARG A 116 9.01 -0.39 8.77
N GLU A 117 8.37 -0.08 9.89
CA GLU A 117 8.34 -0.95 11.06
C GLU A 117 7.73 -2.31 10.69
N GLY A 118 8.53 -3.38 10.81
CA GLY A 118 8.12 -4.73 10.43
C GLY A 118 8.67 -5.22 9.09
N LEU A 119 9.03 -4.34 8.14
CA LEU A 119 9.55 -4.78 6.83
C LEU A 119 10.93 -5.43 6.99
N ASP A 120 11.81 -4.80 7.76
CA ASP A 120 13.16 -5.29 8.07
C ASP A 120 13.08 -6.70 8.71
N PHE A 121 12.17 -6.91 9.67
CA PHE A 121 11.96 -8.19 10.36
C PHE A 121 11.42 -9.31 9.46
N VAL A 122 10.71 -8.95 8.38
CA VAL A 122 10.07 -9.92 7.49
C VAL A 122 11.06 -10.47 6.47
N PHE A 123 12.13 -9.71 6.16
CA PHE A 123 13.12 -10.09 5.17
C PHE A 123 14.50 -10.47 5.74
N ASP A 124 14.73 -10.29 7.04
CA ASP A 124 15.87 -10.83 7.79
C ASP A 124 15.79 -12.37 7.95
#